data_AF-A0A1E1X196-F1
#
_entry.id   AF-A0A1E1X196-F1
#
_cell.length_a   1.000
_cell.length_b   1.000
_cell.length_c   1.000
_cell.angle_alpha   90.00
_cell.angle_beta   90.00
_cell.angle_gamma   90.00
#
_symmetry.space_group_name_H-M   'P 1'
#
loop_
_entity.id
_entity.type
_entity.pdbx_description
1 polymer ?
#
loop_
_entity_poly.entity_id
_entity_poly.type
_entity_poly.pdbx_seq_one_letter_code
_entity_poly.pdbx_strand_id
1 'polypeptide(L)'
;ASRLVHIRNQQRNGRKSVTTVQGLEETLDLKKMVRALKKEFSCNGTVISHAEYGSIIQLQGDKRHDVVRFLERENLVSPDQIRIHGV
;
A
#
# COMPACT_ATOMS: atom_id res chain seq x y z
N ALA A 1 -16.76 -11.78 4.26
CA ALA A 1 -16.81 -10.47 3.59
C ALA A 1 -15.55 -10.33 2.75
N SER A 2 -15.66 -10.14 1.44
CA SER A 2 -14.48 -9.97 0.58
C SER A 2 -13.71 -8.73 1.02
N ARG A 3 -12.52 -8.89 1.57
CA ARG A 3 -11.68 -7.79 2.08
C ARG A 3 -11.03 -7.13 0.86
N LEU A 4 -11.57 -5.99 0.44
CA LEU A 4 -11.02 -5.22 -0.66
C LEU A 4 -9.74 -4.51 -0.21
N VAL A 5 -8.74 -4.49 -1.08
CA VAL A 5 -7.48 -3.78 -0.85
C VAL A 5 -7.58 -2.41 -1.50
N HIS A 6 -7.52 -1.36 -0.68
CA HIS A 6 -7.63 0.02 -1.13
C HIS A 6 -6.24 0.64 -1.21
N ILE A 7 -5.86 1.12 -2.39
CA ILE A 7 -4.62 1.85 -2.62
C ILE A 7 -4.97 3.30 -2.90
N ARG A 8 -4.61 4.23 -2.01
CA ARG A 8 -4.96 5.65 -2.13
C ARG A 8 -3.71 6.51 -2.25
N ASN A 9 -3.71 7.51 -3.12
CA ASN A 9 -2.70 8.58 -3.11
C ASN A 9 -3.26 9.81 -2.40
N GLN A 10 -2.49 10.37 -1.46
CA GLN A 10 -2.86 11.57 -0.71
C GLN A 10 -1.73 12.60 -0.81
N GLN A 11 -2.07 13.85 -1.14
CA GLN A 11 -1.09 14.92 -1.17
C GLN A 11 -0.65 15.26 0.27
N ARG A 12 0.67 15.35 0.49
CA ARG A 12 1.26 15.71 1.77
C ARG A 12 1.53 17.21 1.81
N ASN A 13 2.47 17.67 0.98
CA ASN A 13 2.85 19.09 0.87
C ASN A 13 3.28 19.41 -0.56
N GLY A 14 2.69 20.42 -1.20
CA GLY A 14 3.08 20.84 -2.55
C GLY A 14 3.11 19.65 -3.51
N ARG A 15 4.25 19.36 -4.14
CA ARG A 15 4.39 18.21 -5.06
C ARG A 15 4.60 16.85 -4.37
N LYS A 16 4.73 16.80 -3.04
CA LYS A 16 4.94 15.56 -2.29
C LYS A 16 3.61 14.91 -1.96
N SER A 17 3.49 13.62 -2.22
CA SER A 17 2.34 12.80 -1.86
C SER A 17 2.75 11.54 -1.08
N VAL A 18 1.77 10.81 -0.58
CA VAL A 18 1.92 9.57 0.16
C VAL A 18 0.91 8.58 -0.39
N THR A 19 1.39 7.39 -0.76
CA THR A 19 0.54 6.27 -1.13
C THR A 19 0.25 5.44 0.11
N THR A 20 -1.03 5.14 0.36
CA THR A 20 -1.48 4.29 1.46
C THR A 20 -2.11 3.01 0.93
N VAL A 21 -1.77 1.88 1.53
CA VAL A 21 -2.32 0.56 1.22
C VAL A 21 -3.08 0.06 2.44
N GLN A 22 -4.38 -0.16 2.27
CA GLN A 22 -5.33 -0.53 3.31
C GLN A 22 -5.99 -1.87 2.96
N GLY A 23 -6.43 -2.62 3.97
CA GLY A 23 -7.18 -3.86 3.76
C GLY A 23 -6.32 -5.10 3.50
N LEU A 24 -5.01 -5.03 3.75
CA LEU A 24 -4.14 -6.20 3.72
C LEU A 24 -4.45 -7.16 4.88
N GLU A 25 -4.17 -8.44 4.67
CA GLU A 25 -4.41 -9.47 5.67
C GLU A 25 -3.43 -9.33 6.85
N GLU A 26 -3.94 -9.56 8.07
CA GLU A 26 -3.15 -9.43 9.31
C GLU A 26 -2.13 -10.56 9.49
N THR A 27 -2.30 -11.66 8.76
CA THR A 27 -1.36 -12.79 8.71
C THR A 27 -0.07 -12.45 7.95
N LEU A 28 -0.09 -11.41 7.10
CA LEU A 28 1.07 -10.99 6.33
C LEU A 28 2.08 -10.21 7.18
N ASP A 29 3.37 -10.50 6.97
CA ASP A 29 4.45 -9.73 7.59
C ASP A 29 4.65 -8.39 6.86
N LEU A 30 3.84 -7.40 7.25
CA LEU A 30 3.88 -6.05 6.68
C LEU A 30 5.25 -5.38 6.84
N LYS A 31 6.03 -5.72 7.87
CA LYS A 31 7.37 -5.15 8.07
C LYS A 31 8.35 -5.65 7.01
N LYS A 32 8.31 -6.94 6.68
CA LYS A 32 9.10 -7.50 5.56
C LYS A 32 8.66 -6.89 4.22
N MET A 33 7.36 -6.76 4.01
CA MET A 33 6.84 -6.19 2.77
C MET A 33 7.28 -4.73 2.59
N VAL A 34 7.19 -3.90 3.64
CA VAL A 34 7.70 -2.52 3.59
C VAL A 34 9.21 -2.48 3.27
N ARG A 35 10.02 -3.41 3.79
CA ARG A 35 11.45 -3.48 3.44
C ARG A 35 11.67 -3.79 1.96
N ALA A 36 10.89 -4.71 1.39
CA ALA A 36 10.93 -5.03 -0.03
C ALA A 36 10.53 -3.83 -0.89
N LEU A 37 9.39 -3.20 -0.57
CA LEU A 37 8.88 -2.02 -1.28
C LEU A 37 9.85 -0.83 -1.22
N LYS A 38 10.51 -0.60 -0.09
CA LYS A 38 11.56 0.43 0.05
C LYS A 38 12.72 0.19 -0.90
N LYS A 39 13.20 -1.05 -0.98
CA LYS A 39 14.33 -1.44 -1.82
C LYS A 39 13.98 -1.35 -3.31
N GLU A 40 12.79 -1.81 -3.68
CA GLU A 40 12.36 -1.86 -5.07
C GLU A 40 12.01 -0.47 -5.61
N PHE A 41 11.28 0.34 -4.85
CA PHE A 41 10.78 1.63 -5.31
C PHE A 41 11.70 2.80 -4.98
N SER A 42 12.83 2.55 -4.29
CA SER A 42 13.77 3.59 -3.84
C SER A 42 13.09 4.71 -3.07
N CYS A 43 12.08 4.35 -2.26
CA CYS A 43 11.25 5.28 -1.50
C CYS A 43 11.29 4.92 -0.01
N ASN A 44 10.92 5.86 0.86
CA ASN A 44 10.68 5.54 2.26
C ASN A 44 9.22 5.09 2.48
N GLY A 45 9.00 4.37 3.57
CA GLY A 45 7.71 3.83 3.94
C GLY A 45 7.66 3.34 5.38
N THR A 46 6.46 3.13 5.90
CA THR A 46 6.25 2.64 7.25
C THR A 46 4.95 1.85 7.35
N VAL A 47 4.88 0.94 8.32
CA VAL A 47 3.63 0.35 8.76
C VAL A 47 3.07 1.26 9.86
N ILE A 48 1.78 1.59 9.79
CA ILE A 48 1.08 2.37 10.81
C ILE A 48 -0.15 1.57 11.25
N SER A 49 -0.42 1.56 12.55
CA SER A 49 -1.66 0.98 13.08
C SER A 49 -2.76 2.04 13.09
N HIS A 50 -3.89 1.74 12.45
CA HIS A 50 -5.08 2.58 12.42
C HIS A 50 -6.22 1.88 13.18
N ALA A 51 -6.97 2.63 13.99
CA ALA A 51 -8.03 2.06 14.83
C ALA A 51 -9.14 1.37 14.01
N GLU A 52 -9.49 1.93 12.85
CA GLU A 52 -10.56 1.42 11.99
C GLU A 52 -10.08 0.42 10.92
N TYR A 53 -8.88 0.63 10.35
CA TYR A 53 -8.39 -0.10 9.18
C TYR A 53 -7.33 -1.16 9.53
N GLY A 54 -6.97 -1.27 10.80
CA GLY A 54 -5.87 -2.12 11.26
C GLY A 54 -4.51 -1.59 10.79
N SER A 55 -3.60 -2.52 10.50
CA SER A 55 -2.26 -2.15 10.05
C SER A 55 -2.27 -1.76 8.57
N ILE A 56 -1.87 -0.52 8.29
CA ILE A 56 -1.77 0.05 6.95
C ILE A 56 -0.31 0.30 6.58
N ILE A 57 -0.01 0.26 5.28
CA ILE A 57 1.32 0.64 4.77
C ILE A 57 1.23 2.03 4.17
N GLN A 58 2.20 2.88 4.51
CA GLN A 58 2.41 4.18 3.89
C GLN A 58 3.75 4.19 3.14
N LEU A 59 3.74 4.69 1.90
CA LEU A 59 4.90 4.89 1.05
C LEU A 59 4.97 6.35 0.61
N GLN A 60 6.17 6.90 0.48
CA GLN A 60 6.37 8.25 -0.04
C GLN A 60 6.24 8.31 -1.56
N GLY A 61 5.60 9.36 -2.06
CA GLY A 61 5.30 9.57 -3.47
C GLY A 61 4.05 8.85 -3.96
N ASP A 62 3.66 9.11 -5.21
CA ASP A 62 2.66 8.31 -5.90
C ASP A 62 3.33 7.03 -6.41
N LYS A 63 2.87 5.91 -5.87
CA LYS A 63 3.36 4.56 -6.13
C LYS A 63 2.19 3.62 -6.41
N ARG A 64 1.00 4.15 -6.70
CA ARG A 64 -0.24 3.36 -6.83
C ARG A 64 -0.07 2.19 -7.82
N HIS A 65 0.38 2.50 -9.02
CA HIS A 65 0.57 1.50 -10.09
C HIS A 65 1.72 0.51 -9.77
N ASP A 66 2.79 0.98 -9.13
CA ASP A 66 3.91 0.13 -8.74
C ASP A 66 3.50 -0.87 -7.67
N VAL A 67 2.71 -0.44 -6.69
CA VAL A 67 2.17 -1.29 -5.62
C VAL A 67 1.22 -2.34 -6.20
N VAL A 68 0.35 -1.98 -7.14
CA VAL A 68 -0.55 -2.96 -7.81
C VAL A 68 0.27 -4.06 -8.47
N ARG A 69 1.26 -3.67 -9.30
CA ARG A 69 2.15 -4.63 -9.96
C ARG A 69 2.89 -5.53 -8.98
N PHE A 70 3.33 -4.97 -7.85
CA PHE A 70 3.99 -5.75 -6.80
C PHE A 70 3.04 -6.79 -6.19
N LEU A 71 1.83 -6.38 -5.81
CA LEU A 71 0.84 -7.27 -5.18
C LEU A 71 0.42 -8.41 -6.11
N GLU A 72 0.26 -8.11 -7.41
CA GLU A 72 -0.03 -9.11 -8.44
C GLU A 72 1.15 -10.07 -8.66
N ARG A 73 2.38 -9.54 -8.75
CA ARG A 73 3.59 -10.36 -8.95
C ARG A 73 3.84 -11.34 -7.82
N GLU A 74 3.65 -10.89 -6.58
CA GLU A 74 3.84 -11.73 -5.39
C GLU A 74 2.60 -12.59 -5.07
N ASN A 75 1.55 -12.52 -5.91
CA ASN A 75 0.28 -13.23 -5.76
C ASN A 75 -0.36 -13.07 -4.36
N LEU A 76 -0.23 -11.87 -3.79
CA LEU A 76 -0.71 -11.56 -2.44
C LEU A 76 -2.19 -11.21 -2.43
N VAL A 77 -2.68 -10.65 -3.54
CA VAL A 77 -4.05 -10.13 -3.67
C VAL A 77 -4.51 -10.39 -5.09
N SER A 78 -5.76 -10.84 -5.27
CA SER A 78 -6.33 -10.98 -6.61
C SER A 78 -6.61 -9.60 -7.22
N PRO A 79 -6.42 -9.41 -8.55
CA PRO A 79 -6.66 -8.13 -9.21
C PRO A 79 -8.07 -7.57 -8.95
N ASP A 80 -9.08 -8.44 -8.88
CA ASP A 80 -10.48 -8.08 -8.62
C ASP A 80 -10.72 -7.48 -7.23
N GLN A 81 -9.81 -7.72 -6.28
CA GLN A 81 -9.89 -7.20 -4.92
C GLN A 81 -9.24 -5.82 -4.78
N ILE A 82 -8.47 -5.38 -5.78
CA ILE A 82 -7.70 -4.13 -5.70
C ILE A 82 -8.58 -2.96 -6.19
N ARG A 83 -8.69 -1.92 -5.35
CA ARG A 83 -9.35 -0.66 -5.69
C ARG A 83 -8.35 0.48 -5.56
N ILE A 84 -8.02 1.10 -6.69
CA ILE A 84 -7.15 2.27 -6.73
C ILE A 84 -8.01 3.51 -6.56
N HIS A 85 -7.60 4.40 -5.65
CA HIS A 85 -8.24 5.68 -5.37
C HIS A 85 -7.24 6.82 -5.58
N GLY A 86 -7.73 7.92 -6.12
CA GLY A 86 -7.03 9.20 -6.15
C GLY A 86 -7.26 9.95 -7.45
N VAL A 87 -7.32 11.27 -7.33
CA VAL A 87 -7.30 12.24 -8.44
C VAL A 87 -5.86 12.42 -8.92
#